data_AF-A0A2U9BUS0-F1
#
_entry.id   AF-A0A2U9BUS0-F1
#
_cell.length_a   1.000
_cell.length_b   1.000
_cell.length_c   1.000
_cell.angle_alpha   90.00
_cell.angle_beta   90.00
_cell.angle_gamma   90.00
#
_symmetry.space_group_name_H-M   'P 1'
#
loop_
_entity.id
_entity.type
_entity.pdbx_description
1 polymer ?
#
loop_
_entity_poly.entity_id
_entity_poly.type
_entity_poly.pdbx_seq_one_letter_code
_entity_poly.pdbx_strand_id
1 'polypeptide(L)'
;MEVIKPFWTVYNLFDRMKNNDQQCPHILQRMKALEKLVLFIEHDMPEQLPDDVKEALEKLSKTVASAGLQITKFMETHKLNQMVKASDYRSEFESLNKSLTDSFVTLSVALHVHQEKKLDDQEIKLAKQEWRLAEQENKIAEQEDILQRVESKLDYQNRGYYCILQ
;
A
#
# COMPACT_ATOMS: atom_id res chain seq x y z
N MET A 1 14.96 -1.00 -6.22
CA MET A 1 14.78 -0.04 -7.32
C MET A 1 15.21 1.32 -6.78
N GLU A 2 16.08 2.08 -7.44
CA GLU A 2 16.59 3.34 -6.86
C GLU A 2 15.65 4.53 -7.17
N VAL A 3 14.39 4.43 -6.76
CA VAL A 3 13.32 5.39 -7.13
C VAL A 3 13.57 6.78 -6.56
N ILE A 4 14.35 6.88 -5.48
CA ILE A 4 14.65 8.13 -4.77
C ILE A 4 15.70 8.99 -5.49
N LYS A 5 16.63 8.40 -6.27
CA LYS A 5 17.71 9.15 -6.93
C LYS A 5 17.19 10.31 -7.80
N PRO A 6 16.17 10.13 -8.66
CA PRO A 6 15.56 11.23 -9.40
C PRO A 6 15.03 12.38 -8.53
N PHE A 7 14.49 12.08 -7.35
CA PHE A 7 13.94 13.10 -6.45
C PHE A 7 15.04 14.04 -5.94
N TRP A 8 16.18 13.48 -5.55
CA TRP A 8 17.33 14.24 -5.07
C TRP A 8 17.87 15.21 -6.13
N THR A 9 17.93 14.78 -7.38
CA THR A 9 18.32 15.62 -8.52
C THR A 9 17.40 16.83 -8.64
N VAL A 10 16.09 16.61 -8.59
CA VAL A 10 15.11 17.69 -8.74
C VAL A 10 15.12 18.64 -7.54
N TYR A 11 15.26 18.14 -6.31
CA TYR A 11 15.40 19.00 -5.13
C TYR A 11 16.60 19.93 -5.20
N ASN A 12 17.76 19.42 -5.61
CA ASN A 12 18.96 20.22 -5.79
C ASN A 12 18.77 21.32 -6.85
N LEU A 13 18.01 21.03 -7.91
CA LEU A 13 17.69 22.02 -8.93
C LEU A 13 16.76 23.11 -8.38
N PHE A 14 15.70 22.75 -7.64
CA PHE A 14 14.82 23.72 -6.99
C PHE A 14 15.53 24.59 -5.95
N ASP A 15 16.48 24.04 -5.19
CA ASP A 15 17.27 24.81 -4.23
C ASP A 15 18.13 25.88 -4.92
N ARG A 16 18.73 25.55 -6.08
CA ARG A 16 19.47 26.51 -6.92
C ARG A 16 18.59 27.58 -7.55
N MET A 17 17.29 27.33 -7.70
CA MET A 17 16.32 28.28 -8.26
C MET A 17 15.70 29.24 -7.23
N LYS A 18 15.95 29.06 -5.92
CA LYS A 18 15.32 29.81 -4.81
C LYS A 18 15.36 31.35 -4.87
N ASN A 19 16.07 31.95 -5.83
CA ASN A 19 16.03 33.39 -6.09
C ASN A 19 14.81 33.85 -6.92
N ASN A 20 14.02 32.93 -7.51
CA ASN A 20 12.83 33.27 -8.30
C ASN A 20 11.62 32.39 -7.94
N ASP A 21 10.70 32.99 -7.18
CA ASP A 21 9.24 32.92 -7.36
C ASP A 21 8.34 31.87 -6.64
N GLN A 22 7.07 32.26 -6.48
CA GLN A 22 6.03 31.67 -5.61
C GLN A 22 5.43 30.32 -6.04
N GLN A 23 5.79 29.75 -7.20
CA GLN A 23 5.18 28.51 -7.72
C GLN A 23 5.93 27.21 -7.37
N CYS A 24 7.22 27.30 -7.02
CA CYS A 24 8.02 26.16 -6.53
C CYS A 24 7.45 25.46 -5.26
N PRO A 25 6.80 26.14 -4.29
CA PRO A 25 6.36 25.51 -3.04
C PRO A 25 5.41 24.33 -3.24
N HIS A 26 4.46 24.42 -4.18
CA HIS A 26 3.45 23.36 -4.38
C HIS A 26 4.02 22.10 -5.04
N ILE A 27 4.91 22.27 -6.02
CA ILE A 27 5.61 21.14 -6.66
C ILE A 27 6.52 20.47 -5.64
N LEU A 28 7.25 21.26 -4.85
CA LEU A 28 8.11 20.75 -3.78
C LEU A 28 7.32 19.97 -2.72
N GLN A 29 6.15 20.46 -2.31
CA GLN A 29 5.27 19.75 -1.39
C GLN A 29 4.77 18.42 -1.96
N ARG A 30 4.35 18.39 -3.23
CA ARG A 30 3.93 17.15 -3.90
C ARG A 30 5.07 16.15 -4.04
N MET A 31 6.26 16.62 -4.38
CA MET A 31 7.45 15.76 -4.42
C MET A 31 7.76 15.14 -3.06
N LYS A 32 7.67 15.92 -1.97
CA LYS A 32 7.84 15.39 -0.61
C LYS A 32 6.78 14.35 -0.25
N ALA A 33 5.54 14.54 -0.67
CA ALA A 33 4.48 13.56 -0.43
C ALA A 33 4.75 12.24 -1.18
N LEU A 34 5.16 12.34 -2.45
CA LEU A 34 5.56 11.19 -3.27
C LEU A 34 6.78 10.47 -2.70
N GLU A 35 7.81 11.20 -2.26
CA GLU A 35 9.00 10.63 -1.64
C GLU A 35 8.66 9.86 -0.35
N LYS A 36 7.80 10.42 0.51
CA LYS A 36 7.32 9.71 1.70
C LYS A 36 6.61 8.41 1.37
N LEU A 37 5.79 8.41 0.31
CA LEU A 37 5.13 7.20 -0.19
C LEU A 37 6.13 6.16 -0.68
N VAL A 38 7.13 6.57 -1.47
CA VAL A 38 8.19 5.66 -1.94
C VAL A 38 8.96 5.06 -0.75
N LEU A 39 9.33 5.88 0.23
CA LEU A 39 10.02 5.42 1.44
C LEU A 39 9.18 4.41 2.24
N PHE A 40 7.88 4.70 2.41
CA PHE A 40 6.94 3.77 3.06
C PHE A 40 6.91 2.43 2.32
N ILE A 41 6.82 2.46 0.99
CA ILE A 41 6.80 1.24 0.18
C ILE A 41 8.12 0.46 0.31
N GLU A 42 9.26 1.12 0.30
CA GLU A 42 10.57 0.48 0.39
C GLU A 42 10.84 -0.13 1.78
N HIS A 43 10.33 0.47 2.86
CA HIS A 43 10.55 -0.01 4.23
C HIS A 43 9.49 -1.00 4.73
N ASP A 44 8.21 -0.70 4.46
CA ASP A 44 7.08 -1.35 5.15
C ASP A 44 6.36 -2.39 4.28
N MET A 45 6.73 -2.55 3.00
CA MET A 45 6.31 -3.67 2.15
C MET A 45 7.49 -4.58 1.77
N PRO A 46 7.93 -5.47 2.68
CA PRO A 46 9.03 -6.41 2.42
C PRO A 46 8.63 -7.64 1.57
N GLU A 47 7.33 -7.92 1.41
CA GLU A 47 6.85 -8.94 0.46
C GLU A 47 7.08 -8.47 -0.98
N GLN A 48 7.27 -9.41 -1.92
CA GLN A 48 7.47 -9.07 -3.34
C GLN A 48 6.39 -8.09 -3.80
N LEU A 49 6.82 -6.86 -4.13
CA LEU A 49 5.94 -5.80 -4.58
C LEU A 49 5.03 -6.32 -5.71
N PRO A 50 3.71 -6.04 -5.64
CA PRO A 50 2.80 -6.37 -6.73
C PRO A 50 3.28 -5.70 -8.02
N ASP A 51 3.11 -6.39 -9.16
CA ASP A 51 3.60 -5.89 -10.44
C ASP A 51 2.98 -4.53 -10.81
N ASP A 52 1.70 -4.33 -10.51
CA ASP A 52 1.00 -3.04 -10.69
C ASP A 52 1.68 -1.89 -9.90
N VAL A 53 2.16 -2.18 -8.68
CA VAL A 53 2.86 -1.20 -7.83
C VAL A 53 4.27 -0.96 -8.36
N LYS A 54 4.97 -1.99 -8.83
CA LYS A 54 6.29 -1.84 -9.47
C LYS A 54 6.19 -0.99 -10.72
N GLU A 55 5.21 -1.23 -11.57
CA GLU A 55 4.96 -0.47 -12.80
C GLU A 55 4.66 1.01 -12.47
N ALA A 56 3.80 1.25 -11.48
CA ALA A 56 3.48 2.61 -11.02
C ALA A 56 4.72 3.35 -10.49
N LEU A 57 5.58 2.66 -9.73
CA LEU A 57 6.83 3.22 -9.22
C LEU A 57 7.86 3.47 -10.33
N GLU A 58 7.96 2.60 -11.34
CA GLU A 58 8.84 2.80 -12.49
C GLU A 58 8.38 4.02 -13.31
N LYS A 59 7.07 4.15 -13.53
CA LYS A 59 6.46 5.30 -14.20
C LYS A 59 6.73 6.60 -13.43
N LEU A 60 6.58 6.58 -12.10
CA LEU A 60 6.92 7.72 -11.24
C LEU A 60 8.41 8.09 -11.38
N SER A 61 9.32 7.11 -11.31
CA SER A 61 10.75 7.33 -11.46
C SER A 61 11.09 8.02 -12.80
N LYS A 62 10.49 7.54 -13.90
CA LYS A 62 10.63 8.14 -15.23
C LYS A 62 10.08 9.57 -15.28
N THR A 63 8.92 9.83 -14.68
CA THR A 63 8.31 11.17 -14.59
C THR A 63 9.24 12.15 -13.85
N VAL A 64 9.77 11.76 -12.70
CA VAL A 64 10.66 12.61 -11.90
C VAL A 64 12.00 12.82 -12.60
N ALA A 65 12.55 11.81 -13.27
CA ALA A 65 13.77 11.95 -14.07
C ALA A 65 13.57 12.91 -15.25
N SER A 66 12.45 12.80 -15.97
CA SER A 66 12.07 13.71 -17.05
C SER A 66 11.93 15.16 -16.55
N ALA A 67 11.32 15.33 -15.38
CA ALA A 67 11.23 16.64 -14.71
C ALA A 67 12.61 17.26 -14.46
N GLY A 68 13.55 16.47 -13.93
CA GLY A 68 14.92 16.93 -13.69
C GLY A 68 15.63 17.37 -14.97
N LEU A 69 15.43 16.65 -16.09
CA LEU A 69 15.98 17.02 -17.39
C LEU A 69 15.37 18.33 -17.92
N GLN A 70 14.06 18.50 -17.80
CA GLN A 70 13.36 19.72 -18.23
C GLN A 70 13.85 20.95 -17.44
N ILE A 71 13.93 20.83 -16.12
CA ILE A 71 14.42 21.90 -15.24
C ILE A 71 15.89 22.23 -15.56
N THR A 72 16.74 21.20 -15.78
CA THR A 72 18.15 21.40 -16.11
C THR A 72 18.33 22.14 -17.43
N LYS A 73 17.68 21.67 -18.51
CA LYS A 73 17.73 22.28 -19.84
C LYS A 73 17.29 23.74 -19.81
N PHE A 74 16.28 24.04 -19.00
CA PHE A 74 15.82 25.40 -18.78
C PHE A 74 16.90 26.25 -18.07
N MET A 75 17.44 25.78 -16.95
CA MET A 75 18.49 26.50 -16.22
C MET A 75 19.70 26.81 -17.10
N GLU A 76 20.07 25.91 -18.01
CA GLU A 76 21.15 26.13 -18.99
C GLU A 76 20.78 27.18 -20.03
N THR A 77 19.58 27.11 -20.59
CA THR A 77 19.07 28.06 -21.60
C THR A 77 18.97 29.48 -21.04
N HIS A 78 18.60 29.61 -19.77
CA HIS A 78 18.39 30.90 -19.12
C HIS A 78 19.63 31.46 -18.40
N LYS A 79 20.66 30.65 -18.09
CA LYS A 79 21.99 31.19 -17.73
C LYS A 79 22.56 32.10 -18.82
N LEU A 80 22.18 31.87 -20.08
CA LEU A 80 22.59 32.68 -21.23
C LEU A 80 21.76 33.98 -21.37
N ASN A 81 20.57 34.05 -20.76
CA ASN A 81 19.64 35.17 -20.87
C ASN A 81 19.33 35.73 -19.48
N GLN A 82 20.02 36.81 -19.07
CA GLN A 82 19.99 37.41 -17.72
C GLN A 82 18.61 37.85 -17.17
N MET A 83 17.51 37.66 -17.91
CA MET A 83 16.15 37.93 -17.46
C MET A 83 15.27 36.70 -17.71
N VAL A 84 14.79 36.08 -16.64
CA VAL A 84 13.77 35.03 -16.68
C VAL A 84 12.50 35.60 -16.08
N LYS A 85 11.39 35.63 -16.82
CA LYS A 85 10.09 36.03 -16.25
C LYS A 85 9.31 34.80 -15.83
N ALA A 86 8.45 34.98 -14.82
CA ALA A 86 7.58 33.93 -14.31
C ALA A 86 6.64 33.31 -15.35
N SER A 87 6.29 34.10 -16.36
CA SER A 87 5.48 33.68 -17.50
C SER A 87 6.16 32.60 -18.34
N ASP A 88 7.49 32.56 -18.35
CA ASP A 88 8.27 31.78 -19.31
C ASP A 88 8.41 30.30 -18.91
N TYR A 89 7.95 29.94 -17.69
CA TYR A 89 8.03 28.57 -17.15
C TYR A 89 6.70 28.03 -16.64
N ARG A 90 5.62 28.83 -16.71
CA ARG A 90 4.34 28.49 -16.08
C ARG A 90 3.75 27.22 -16.68
N SER A 91 3.79 27.07 -18.01
CA SER A 91 3.29 25.90 -18.72
C SER A 91 4.04 24.61 -18.39
N GLU A 92 5.36 24.71 -18.25
CA GLU A 92 6.25 23.59 -17.96
C GLU A 92 6.03 23.11 -16.52
N PHE A 93 5.96 24.02 -15.56
CA PHE A 93 5.64 23.68 -14.18
C PHE A 93 4.20 23.17 -14.02
N GLU A 94 3.24 23.70 -14.77
CA GLU A 94 1.87 23.21 -14.77
C GLU A 94 1.78 21.78 -15.34
N SER A 95 2.48 21.51 -16.44
CA SER A 95 2.62 20.17 -17.04
C SER A 95 3.31 19.18 -16.11
N LEU A 96 4.40 19.61 -15.45
CA LEU A 96 5.10 18.83 -14.44
C LEU A 96 4.17 18.51 -13.26
N ASN A 97 3.47 19.52 -12.76
CA ASN A 97 2.55 19.38 -11.64
C ASN A 97 1.41 18.41 -11.95
N LYS A 98 0.88 18.45 -13.18
CA LYS A 98 -0.11 17.49 -13.67
C LYS A 98 0.48 16.08 -13.71
N SER A 99 1.66 15.91 -14.30
CA SER A 99 2.33 14.60 -14.40
C SER A 99 2.67 13.98 -13.05
N LEU A 100 3.09 14.80 -12.07
CA LEU A 100 3.30 14.36 -10.68
C LEU A 100 1.99 13.97 -10.00
N THR A 101 0.91 14.70 -10.27
CA THR A 101 -0.42 14.37 -9.76
C THR A 101 -0.93 13.05 -10.35
N ASP A 102 -0.79 12.86 -11.66
CA ASP A 102 -1.18 11.63 -12.35
C ASP A 102 -0.38 10.42 -11.82
N SER A 103 0.91 10.62 -11.56
CA SER A 103 1.78 9.58 -10.98
C SER A 103 1.39 9.27 -9.54
N PHE A 104 1.06 10.29 -8.73
CA PHE A 104 0.56 10.12 -7.36
C PHE A 104 -0.75 9.33 -7.32
N VAL A 105 -1.71 9.69 -8.20
CA VAL A 105 -2.99 9.00 -8.29
C VAL A 105 -2.79 7.55 -8.73
N THR A 106 -1.98 7.32 -9.77
CA THR A 106 -1.68 5.96 -10.27
C THR A 106 -1.09 5.08 -9.16
N LEU A 107 -0.08 5.59 -8.43
CA LEU A 107 0.55 4.85 -7.34
C LEU A 107 -0.41 4.60 -6.18
N SER A 108 -1.18 5.63 -5.80
CA SER A 108 -2.15 5.51 -4.70
C SER A 108 -3.23 4.47 -5.01
N VAL A 109 -3.74 4.45 -6.25
CA VAL A 109 -4.75 3.47 -6.69
C VAL A 109 -4.15 2.07 -6.69
N ALA A 110 -2.95 1.88 -7.23
CA ALA A 110 -2.28 0.57 -7.23
C ALA A 110 -2.10 0.02 -5.81
N LEU A 111 -1.73 0.89 -4.86
CA LEU A 111 -1.62 0.51 -3.44
C LEU A 111 -2.96 0.15 -2.81
N HIS A 112 -4.01 0.94 -3.05
CA HIS A 112 -5.34 0.67 -2.51
C HIS A 112 -5.88 -0.67 -3.03
N VAL A 113 -5.80 -0.90 -4.34
CA VAL A 113 -6.24 -2.17 -4.95
C VAL A 113 -5.46 -3.36 -4.36
N HIS A 114 -4.16 -3.20 -4.11
CA HIS A 114 -3.38 -4.24 -3.46
C HIS A 114 -3.84 -4.51 -2.02
N GLN A 115 -4.11 -3.46 -1.25
CA GLN A 115 -4.60 -3.56 0.12
C GLN A 115 -5.99 -4.21 0.18
N GLU A 116 -6.91 -3.83 -0.71
CA GLU A 116 -8.24 -4.44 -0.82
C GLU A 116 -8.15 -5.93 -1.12
N LYS A 117 -7.35 -6.34 -2.12
CA LYS A 117 -7.11 -7.76 -2.42
C LYS A 117 -6.60 -8.55 -1.21
N LYS A 118 -5.71 -7.94 -0.42
CA LYS A 118 -5.17 -8.58 0.79
C LYS A 118 -6.23 -8.74 1.88
N LEU A 119 -7.15 -7.78 2.00
CA LEU A 119 -8.29 -7.87 2.93
C LEU A 119 -9.27 -8.95 2.48
N ASP A 120 -9.66 -8.99 1.21
CA ASP A 120 -10.54 -10.03 0.65
C ASP A 120 -9.98 -11.44 0.91
N ASP A 121 -8.67 -11.63 0.68
CA ASP A 121 -7.99 -12.90 0.95
C ASP A 121 -8.01 -13.29 2.44
N GLN A 122 -7.95 -12.30 3.34
CA GLN A 122 -8.06 -12.51 4.78
C GLN A 122 -9.49 -12.89 5.18
N GLU A 123 -10.50 -12.21 4.63
CA GLU A 123 -11.91 -12.52 4.87
C GLU A 123 -12.27 -13.94 4.43
N ILE A 124 -11.82 -14.36 3.25
CA ILE A 124 -12.02 -15.73 2.75
C ILE A 124 -11.37 -16.76 3.70
N LYS A 125 -10.16 -16.48 4.21
CA LYS A 125 -9.47 -17.36 5.16
C LYS A 125 -10.21 -17.45 6.49
N LEU A 126 -10.72 -16.33 6.99
CA LEU A 126 -11.50 -16.26 8.23
C LEU A 126 -12.80 -17.04 8.09
N ALA A 127 -13.56 -16.81 7.01
CA ALA A 127 -14.78 -17.58 6.73
C ALA A 127 -14.48 -19.09 6.69
N LYS A 128 -13.38 -19.51 6.04
CA LYS A 128 -12.97 -20.93 6.03
C LYS A 128 -12.58 -21.46 7.42
N GLN A 129 -12.08 -20.62 8.32
CA GLN A 129 -11.81 -21.02 9.70
C GLN A 129 -13.12 -21.18 10.48
N GLU A 130 -14.05 -20.23 10.36
CA GLU A 130 -15.37 -20.28 11.00
C GLU A 130 -16.14 -21.54 10.61
N TRP A 131 -16.17 -21.86 9.31
CA TRP A 131 -16.80 -23.09 8.82
C TRP A 131 -16.19 -24.36 9.44
N ARG A 132 -14.86 -24.41 9.59
CA ARG A 132 -14.17 -25.55 10.22
C ARG A 132 -14.46 -25.63 11.72
N LEU A 133 -14.57 -24.50 12.40
CA LEU A 133 -14.93 -24.45 13.81
C LEU A 133 -16.36 -24.94 14.02
N ALA A 134 -17.32 -24.46 13.22
CA ALA A 134 -18.71 -24.91 13.28
C ALA A 134 -18.84 -26.43 13.02
N GLU A 135 -18.06 -26.99 12.11
CA GLU A 135 -18.01 -28.44 11.88
C GLU A 135 -17.48 -29.20 13.11
N GLN A 136 -16.45 -28.67 13.77
CA GLN A 136 -15.91 -29.25 15.00
C GLN A 136 -16.90 -29.16 16.16
N GLU A 137 -17.59 -28.02 16.31
CA GLU A 137 -18.63 -27.83 17.34
C GLU A 137 -19.76 -28.85 17.18
N ASN A 138 -20.22 -29.10 15.95
CA ASN A 138 -21.23 -30.14 15.69
C ASN A 138 -20.75 -31.53 16.10
N LYS A 139 -19.49 -31.89 15.78
CA LYS A 139 -18.90 -33.18 16.18
C LYS A 139 -18.79 -33.32 17.70
N ILE A 140 -18.46 -32.24 18.40
CA ILE A 140 -18.40 -32.22 19.87
C ILE A 140 -19.81 -32.42 20.44
N ALA A 141 -20.82 -31.70 19.93
CA ALA A 141 -22.21 -31.85 20.39
C ALA A 141 -22.75 -33.28 20.18
N GLU A 142 -22.41 -33.92 19.05
CA GLU A 142 -22.74 -35.32 18.81
C GLU A 142 -22.05 -36.27 19.81
N GLN A 143 -20.77 -36.03 20.11
CA GLN A 143 -20.04 -36.82 21.11
C GLN A 143 -20.63 -36.64 22.53
N GLU A 144 -21.06 -35.43 22.88
CA GLU A 144 -21.71 -35.13 24.16
C GLU A 144 -23.06 -35.87 24.31
N ASP A 145 -23.91 -35.89 23.27
CA ASP A 145 -25.16 -36.67 23.29
C ASP A 145 -24.89 -38.17 23.45
N ILE A 146 -23.89 -38.71 22.74
CA ILE A 146 -23.50 -40.11 22.87
C ILE A 146 -23.03 -40.41 24.30
N LEU A 147 -22.16 -39.56 24.86
CA LEU A 147 -21.64 -39.73 26.22
C LEU A 147 -22.77 -39.74 27.24
N GLN A 148 -23.71 -38.80 27.14
CA GLN A 148 -24.85 -38.71 28.04
C GLN A 148 -25.74 -39.97 27.99
N ARG A 149 -25.95 -40.54 26.80
CA ARG A 149 -26.67 -41.82 26.63
C ARG A 149 -25.93 -43.01 27.25
N VAL A 150 -24.61 -43.05 27.12
CA VAL A 150 -23.77 -44.10 27.71
C VAL A 150 -23.77 -44.00 29.23
N GLU A 151 -23.60 -42.81 29.79
CA GLU A 151 -23.67 -42.56 31.23
C GLU A 151 -25.01 -43.00 31.81
N SER A 152 -26.11 -42.62 31.15
CA SER A 152 -27.45 -43.05 31.56
C SER A 152 -27.57 -44.58 31.59
N LYS A 153 -27.12 -45.28 30.55
CA LYS A 153 -27.14 -46.75 30.50
C LYS A 153 -26.31 -47.39 31.61
N LEU A 154 -25.14 -46.83 31.91
CA LEU A 154 -24.27 -47.32 32.97
C LEU A 154 -24.92 -47.15 34.35
N ASP A 155 -25.57 -46.01 34.61
CA ASP A 155 -26.31 -45.77 35.86
C ASP A 155 -27.44 -46.79 36.04
N TYR A 156 -28.23 -47.06 34.99
CA TYR A 156 -29.26 -48.12 35.03
C TYR A 156 -28.68 -49.50 35.33
N GLN A 157 -27.58 -49.88 34.68
CA GLN A 157 -26.93 -51.18 34.91
C GLN A 157 -26.38 -51.30 36.34
N ASN A 158 -25.72 -50.25 36.84
CA ASN A 158 -25.20 -50.22 38.20
C ASN A 158 -26.32 -50.39 39.23
N ARG A 159 -27.42 -49.62 39.11
CA ARG A 159 -28.59 -49.78 39.99
C ARG A 159 -29.16 -51.20 39.96
N GLY A 160 -29.27 -51.79 38.78
CA GLY A 160 -29.72 -53.19 38.63
C GLY A 160 -28.81 -54.19 39.33
N TYR A 161 -27.48 -54.00 39.25
CA TYR A 161 -26.51 -54.89 39.89
C TYR A 161 -26.59 -54.82 41.42
N TYR A 162 -26.76 -53.63 42.00
CA TYR A 162 -26.93 -53.46 43.44
C TYR A 162 -28.23 -54.09 43.97
N CYS A 163 -29.32 -54.08 43.20
CA CYS A 163 -30.58 -54.70 43.60
C CYS A 163 -30.54 -56.24 43.63
N ILE A 164 -29.61 -56.89 42.93
CA ILE A 164 -29.50 -58.36 42.87
C ILE A 164 -28.59 -58.92 43.98
N LEU A 165 -27.76 -58.08 44.60
CA LEU A 165 -26.79 -58.49 45.62
C LEU A 165 -27.25 -58.27 47.08
N GLN A 166 -28.48 -57.80 47.31
CA GLN A 166 -29.14 -57.68 48.62
C GLN A 166 -30.10 -58.84 48.86
#